data_AF-R1GM74-F1
#
_entry.id   AF-R1GM74-F1
#
_cell.length_a   1.000
_cell.length_b   1.000
_cell.length_c   1.000
_cell.angle_alpha   90.00
_cell.angle_beta   90.00
_cell.angle_gamma   90.00
#
_symmetry.space_group_name_H-M   'P 1'
#
loop_
_entity.id
_entity.type
_entity.pdbx_description
1 polymer ?
#
loop_
_entity_poly.entity_id
_entity_poly.type
_entity_poly.pdbx_seq_one_letter_code
_entity_poly.pdbx_strand_id
1 'polypeptide(L)'
;MNCRQAFDEAFYCQSLGGQFNNIYRYGTLRSCSENWSDFWFCMRTKSYGKVEKAKVVGEHYRQKEAKYHTGPSSEDVWEERKPGEELKNPFSRDPDEVEIPGLPKRRKQAQE
;
A
#
# COMPACT_ATOMS: atom_id res chain seq x y z
N MET A 1 -3.19 16.41 3.89
CA MET A 1 -4.47 15.67 3.76
C MET A 1 -5.44 16.46 2.90
N ASN A 2 -6.05 15.84 1.89
CA ASN A 2 -7.00 16.45 0.96
C ASN A 2 -8.36 15.74 1.05
N CYS A 3 -9.45 16.48 1.31
CA CYS A 3 -10.75 15.87 1.59
C CYS A 3 -11.46 15.34 0.34
N ARG A 4 -11.18 15.91 -0.84
CA ARG A 4 -11.74 15.42 -2.10
C ARG A 4 -11.20 14.02 -2.42
N GLN A 5 -9.89 13.84 -2.31
CA GLN A 5 -9.26 12.54 -2.50
C GLN A 5 -9.78 11.51 -1.48
N ALA A 6 -9.95 11.88 -0.21
CA ALA A 6 -10.50 10.98 0.80
C ALA A 6 -11.95 10.56 0.49
N PHE A 7 -12.76 11.46 -0.06
CA PHE A 7 -14.11 11.12 -0.54
C PHE A 7 -14.07 10.15 -1.72
N ASP A 8 -13.28 10.47 -2.74
CA ASP A 8 -13.16 9.64 -3.93
C ASP A 8 -12.72 8.22 -3.54
N GLU A 9 -11.74 8.08 -2.64
CA GLU A 9 -11.26 6.80 -2.13
C GLU A 9 -12.36 6.00 -1.40
N ALA A 10 -13.15 6.64 -0.54
CA ALA A 10 -14.27 6.01 0.15
C ALA A 10 -15.39 5.56 -0.81
N PHE A 11 -15.70 6.41 -1.80
CA PHE A 11 -16.70 6.11 -2.82
C PHE A 11 -16.27 4.96 -3.74
N TYR A 12 -15.02 4.97 -4.19
CA TYR A 12 -14.45 3.89 -5.00
C TYR A 12 -14.39 2.57 -4.23
N CYS A 13 -14.11 2.60 -2.92
CA CYS A 13 -14.15 1.39 -2.10
C CYS A 13 -15.56 0.78 -2.08
N GLN A 14 -16.62 1.58 -1.94
CA GLN A 14 -17.99 1.06 -1.92
C GLN A 14 -18.51 0.67 -3.31
N SER A 15 -17.86 1.17 -4.37
CA SER A 15 -18.28 0.93 -5.74
C SER A 15 -18.10 -0.53 -6.16
N LEU A 16 -19.07 -1.05 -6.93
CA LEU A 16 -19.10 -2.44 -7.39
C LEU A 16 -17.83 -2.86 -8.16
N GLY A 17 -17.27 -1.95 -8.96
CA GLY A 17 -16.03 -2.21 -9.70
C GLY A 17 -14.81 -2.43 -8.80
N GLY A 18 -14.73 -1.76 -7.66
CA GLY A 18 -13.62 -1.92 -6.70
C GLY A 18 -13.76 -3.18 -5.84
N GLN A 19 -14.98 -3.60 -5.56
CA GLN A 19 -15.27 -4.75 -4.70
C GLN A 19 -15.31 -6.10 -5.44
N PHE A 20 -15.42 -6.10 -6.78
CA PHE A 20 -15.52 -7.32 -7.59
C PHE A 20 -14.37 -8.32 -7.35
N ASN A 21 -13.15 -7.83 -7.20
CA ASN A 21 -12.00 -8.70 -6.89
C ASN A 21 -12.08 -9.30 -5.48
N ASN A 22 -12.59 -8.55 -4.50
CA ASN A 22 -12.73 -9.03 -3.12
C ASN A 22 -13.83 -10.07 -3.01
N ILE A 23 -14.97 -9.86 -3.67
CA ILE A 23 -16.05 -10.86 -3.69
C ILE A 23 -15.62 -12.12 -4.44
N TYR A 24 -14.88 -12.00 -5.54
CA TYR A 24 -14.37 -13.16 -6.28
C TYR A 24 -13.34 -13.97 -5.47
N ARG A 25 -12.40 -13.30 -4.78
CA ARG A 25 -11.31 -13.97 -4.03
C ARG A 25 -11.73 -14.48 -2.66
N TYR A 26 -12.54 -13.71 -1.94
CA TYR A 26 -12.85 -13.96 -0.53
C TYR A 26 -14.34 -14.22 -0.26
N GLY A 27 -15.22 -14.04 -1.26
CA GLY A 27 -16.67 -14.22 -1.09
C GLY A 27 -17.35 -13.12 -0.28
N THR A 28 -16.61 -12.10 0.16
CA THR A 28 -17.10 -11.04 1.04
C THR A 28 -16.76 -9.65 0.50
N LEU A 29 -17.62 -8.67 0.78
CA LEU A 29 -17.29 -7.26 0.57
C LEU A 29 -16.26 -6.83 1.62
N ARG A 30 -15.21 -6.12 1.18
CA ARG A 30 -14.23 -5.53 2.09
C ARG A 30 -14.91 -4.41 2.90
N SER A 31 -14.56 -4.30 4.19
CA SER A 31 -14.97 -3.16 5.02
C SER A 31 -14.34 -1.86 4.49
N CYS A 32 -15.19 -0.91 4.07
CA CYS A 32 -14.79 0.44 3.62
C CYS A 32 -14.84 1.48 4.76
N SER A 33 -15.01 1.05 6.00
CA SER A 33 -15.19 1.92 7.16
C SER A 33 -13.98 2.84 7.42
N GLU A 34 -12.76 2.37 7.15
CA GLU A 34 -11.54 3.16 7.33
C GLU A 34 -11.48 4.35 6.37
N ASN A 35 -11.79 4.13 5.09
CA ASN A 35 -11.82 5.20 4.09
C ASN A 35 -12.90 6.26 4.42
N TRP A 36 -14.06 5.83 4.90
CA TRP A 36 -15.10 6.75 5.38
C TRP A 36 -14.67 7.51 6.64
N SER A 37 -13.96 6.86 7.56
CA SER A 37 -13.40 7.51 8.76
C SER A 37 -12.42 8.62 8.37
N ASP A 38 -11.55 8.37 7.38
CA ASP A 38 -10.58 9.35 6.87
C ASP A 38 -11.29 10.56 6.22
N PHE A 39 -12.36 10.33 5.45
CA PHE A 39 -13.18 11.40 4.89
C PHE A 39 -13.80 12.28 5.98
N TRP A 40 -14.48 11.66 6.95
CA TRP A 40 -15.11 12.42 8.04
C TRP A 40 -14.08 13.13 8.92
N PHE A 41 -12.93 12.52 9.15
CA PHE A 41 -11.82 13.17 9.84
C PHE A 41 -11.33 14.41 9.09
N CYS A 42 -11.17 14.34 7.77
CA CYS A 42 -10.79 15.51 6.96
C CYS A 42 -11.83 16.63 7.03
N MET A 43 -13.12 16.28 6.95
CA MET A 43 -14.22 17.26 7.06
C MET A 43 -14.25 17.93 8.44
N ARG A 44 -14.05 17.17 9.51
CA ARG A 44 -13.98 17.71 10.88
C ARG A 44 -12.76 18.60 11.12
N THR A 45 -11.60 18.22 10.60
CA THR A 45 -10.34 18.97 10.78
C THR A 45 -10.23 20.20 9.86
N LYS A 46 -11.19 20.41 8.95
CA LYS A 46 -11.21 21.57 8.05
C LYS A 46 -11.40 22.89 8.80
N SER A 47 -12.14 22.90 9.90
CA SER A 47 -12.42 24.10 10.70
C SER A 47 -11.29 24.48 11.66
N TYR A 48 -10.25 23.65 11.81
CA TYR A 48 -9.14 23.90 12.74
C TYR A 48 -8.14 24.91 12.19
N GLY A 49 -7.45 25.60 13.12
CA GLY A 49 -6.31 26.46 12.79
C GLY A 49 -5.15 25.65 12.19
N LYS A 50 -4.26 26.32 11.43
CA LYS A 50 -3.16 25.65 10.71
C LYS A 50 -2.26 24.79 11.62
N VAL A 51 -1.93 25.29 12.81
CA VAL A 51 -1.03 24.63 13.77
C VAL A 51 -1.69 23.38 14.38
N GLU A 52 -2.91 23.53 14.87
CA GLU A 52 -3.69 22.43 15.46
C GLU A 52 -3.99 21.34 14.43
N LYS A 53 -4.37 21.74 13.21
CA LYS A 53 -4.60 20.80 12.11
C LYS A 53 -3.36 19.96 11.81
N ALA A 54 -2.18 20.56 11.77
CA ALA A 54 -0.94 19.81 11.52
C ALA A 54 -0.68 18.76 12.61
N LYS A 55 -0.90 19.12 13.87
CA LYS A 55 -0.74 18.21 15.01
C LYS A 55 -1.72 17.02 14.93
N VAL A 56 -3.00 17.30 14.79
CA VAL A 56 -4.05 16.27 14.78
C VAL A 56 -3.92 15.35 13.57
N VAL A 57 -3.57 15.89 12.39
CA VAL A 57 -3.30 15.09 11.19
C VAL A 57 -2.07 14.20 11.39
N GLY A 58 -0.99 14.71 12.01
CA GLY A 58 0.20 13.91 12.32
C GLY A 58 -0.11 12.76 13.28
N GLU A 59 -0.88 13.02 14.34
CA GLU A 59 -1.33 11.98 15.29
C GLU A 59 -2.20 10.92 14.61
N HIS A 60 -3.11 11.31 13.73
CA HIS A 60 -3.95 10.39 12.96
C HIS A 60 -3.11 9.41 12.11
N TYR A 61 -2.12 9.93 11.36
CA TYR A 61 -1.26 9.06 10.55
C TYR A 61 -0.37 8.16 11.41
N ARG A 62 0.15 8.64 12.55
CA ARG A 62 0.89 7.80 13.51
C ARG A 62 0.05 6.64 14.04
N GLN A 63 -1.21 6.89 14.38
CA GLN A 63 -2.12 5.83 14.82
C GLN A 63 -2.43 4.83 13.70
N LYS A 64 -2.61 5.32 12.47
CA LYS A 64 -2.85 4.48 11.30
C LYS A 64 -1.65 3.58 11.00
N GLU A 65 -0.45 4.14 11.06
CA GLU A 65 0.81 3.42 10.86
C GLU A 65 1.01 2.34 11.95
N ALA A 66 0.75 2.67 13.21
CA ALA A 66 0.83 1.70 14.30
C ALA A 66 -0.07 0.49 14.07
N LYS A 67 -1.30 0.67 13.55
CA LYS A 67 -2.20 -0.45 13.22
C LYS A 67 -1.62 -1.36 12.14
N TYR A 68 -0.99 -0.80 11.10
CA TYR A 68 -0.37 -1.59 10.04
C TYR A 68 0.83 -2.38 10.54
N HIS A 69 1.65 -1.80 11.42
CA HIS A 69 2.80 -2.50 12.03
C HIS A 69 2.39 -3.61 13.01
N THR A 70 1.21 -3.50 13.64
CA THR A 70 0.72 -4.55 14.56
C THR A 70 -0.01 -5.69 13.87
N GLY A 71 -0.44 -5.50 12.63
CA GLY A 71 -1.15 -6.52 11.86
C GLY A 71 -0.20 -7.54 11.24
N PRO A 72 -0.73 -8.61 10.64
CA PRO A 72 0.07 -9.55 9.87
C PRO A 72 0.80 -8.79 8.74
N SER A 73 2.11 -8.74 8.84
CA SER A 73 3.01 -7.96 8.00
C SER A 73 3.62 -8.86 6.93
N SER A 74 4.05 -8.28 5.81
CA SER A 74 4.92 -9.01 4.86
C SER A 74 6.20 -9.50 5.52
N GLU A 75 6.64 -8.83 6.59
CA GLU A 75 7.80 -9.21 7.40
C GLU A 75 7.59 -10.53 8.17
N ASP A 76 6.34 -10.97 8.36
CA ASP A 76 6.04 -12.29 8.94
C ASP A 76 6.36 -13.44 7.96
N VAL A 77 6.37 -13.16 6.65
CA VAL A 77 6.63 -14.13 5.59
C VAL A 77 8.06 -14.00 5.06
N TRP A 78 8.61 -12.78 5.04
CA TRP A 78 9.90 -12.47 4.45
C TRP A 78 10.81 -11.76 5.46
N GLU A 79 11.96 -12.36 5.76
CA GLU A 79 12.99 -11.71 6.58
C GLU A 79 13.74 -10.63 5.80
N GLU A 80 14.20 -9.59 6.49
CA GLU A 80 15.08 -8.57 5.89
C GLU A 80 16.40 -9.21 5.41
N ARG A 81 16.86 -8.79 4.23
CA ARG A 81 18.10 -9.31 3.64
C ARG A 81 19.29 -8.95 4.53
N LYS A 82 20.12 -9.95 4.81
CA LYS A 82 21.32 -9.79 5.64
C LYS A 82 22.40 -8.98 4.92
N PRO A 83 23.34 -8.35 5.65
CA PRO A 83 24.48 -7.66 5.05
C PRO A 83 25.23 -8.59 4.09
N GLY A 84 25.30 -8.20 2.81
CA GLY A 84 25.88 -9.00 1.72
C GLY A 84 24.87 -9.59 0.73
N GLU A 85 23.60 -9.72 1.11
CA GLU A 85 22.48 -10.11 0.24
C GLU A 85 21.72 -8.88 -0.31
N GLU A 86 22.17 -7.68 0.03
CA GLU A 86 21.58 -6.42 -0.42
C GLU A 86 21.54 -6.31 -1.95
N LEU A 87 20.40 -5.87 -2.48
CA LEU A 87 20.26 -5.59 -3.91
C LEU A 87 21.05 -4.33 -4.28
N LYS A 88 22.25 -4.53 -4.81
CA LYS A 88 23.05 -3.46 -5.40
C LYS A 88 22.66 -3.29 -6.87
N ASN A 89 22.21 -2.09 -7.23
CA ASN A 89 21.85 -1.68 -8.59
C ASN A 89 20.75 -2.52 -9.29
N PRO A 90 19.53 -2.58 -8.71
CA PRO A 90 18.46 -3.51 -9.11
C PRO A 90 17.91 -3.36 -10.54
N PHE A 91 18.22 -2.27 -11.25
CA PHE A 91 17.76 -2.02 -12.63
C PHE A 91 18.88 -1.61 -13.59
N SER A 92 20.15 -1.87 -13.23
CA SER A 92 21.31 -1.41 -14.01
C SER A 92 21.73 -2.35 -15.13
N ARG A 93 21.33 -3.62 -15.07
CA ARG A 93 21.69 -4.65 -16.03
C ARG A 93 20.43 -5.20 -16.70
N ASP A 94 20.57 -5.64 -17.94
CA ASP A 94 19.50 -6.31 -18.66
C ASP A 94 19.14 -7.61 -17.90
N PRO A 95 17.86 -7.83 -17.52
CA PRO A 95 17.43 -9.01 -16.78
C PRO A 95 17.75 -10.34 -17.47
N ASP A 96 17.98 -10.34 -18.79
CA ASP A 96 18.35 -11.54 -19.54
C ASP A 96 19.86 -11.88 -19.47
N GLU A 97 20.67 -10.99 -18.88
CA GLU A 97 22.12 -11.18 -18.73
C GLU A 97 22.56 -11.47 -17.28
N VAL A 98 21.68 -11.26 -16.29
CA VAL A 98 22.01 -11.45 -14.87
C VAL A 98 21.78 -12.91 -14.46
N GLU A 99 22.86 -13.62 -14.13
CA GLU A 99 22.78 -14.94 -13.50
C GLU A 99 22.53 -14.80 -12.00
N ILE A 100 21.29 -15.09 -11.57
CA ILE A 100 20.90 -15.13 -10.16
C ILE A 100 21.10 -16.56 -9.63
N PRO A 101 21.90 -16.77 -8.56
CA PRO A 101 22.09 -18.09 -7.97
C PRO A 101 20.75 -18.75 -7.60
N GLY A 102 20.51 -19.98 -8.07
CA GLY A 102 19.31 -20.76 -7.76
C GLY A 102 18.11 -20.57 -8.70
N LEU A 103 18.19 -19.68 -9.70
CA LEU A 103 17.15 -19.54 -10.74
C LEU A 103 17.60 -20.15 -12.08
N PRO A 104 16.70 -20.81 -12.82
CA PRO A 104 17.00 -21.28 -14.16
C PRO A 104 17.19 -20.09 -15.13
N LYS A 105 18.15 -20.21 -16.05
CA LYS A 105 18.37 -19.19 -17.10
C LYS A 105 17.09 -19.02 -17.92
N ARG A 106 16.62 -17.76 -18.06
CA ARG A 106 15.54 -17.44 -19.01
C ARG A 106 15.99 -17.83 -20.42
N ARG A 107 15.16 -18.61 -21.12
CA ARG A 107 15.35 -18.82 -22.56
C ARG A 107 15.04 -17.50 -23.25
N LYS A 108 16.02 -16.93 -23.96
CA LYS A 108 15.78 -15.81 -24.87
C LYS A 108 14.74 -16.28 -25.88
N GLN A 109 13.57 -15.64 -25.92
CA GLN A 109 12.64 -15.82 -27.03
C GLN A 109 13.34 -15.21 -28.25
N ALA A 110 13.65 -16.04 -29.25
CA ALA A 110 14.11 -15.54 -30.54
C ALA A 110 12.98 -14.66 -31.10
N GLN A 111 13.23 -13.36 -31.18
CA GLN A 111 12.35 -12.45 -31.91
C GLN A 111 12.50 -12.78 -33.40
N GLU A 112 11.38 -13.11 -34.04
CA GLU A 112 11.22 -13.20 -35.50
C GLU A 112 11.31 -11.81 -36.15
#